data_AF-A0A965VQI6-F1
#
_entry.id   AF-A0A965VQI6-F1
#
_cell.length_a   1.000
_cell.length_b   1.000
_cell.length_c   1.000
_cell.angle_alpha   90.00
_cell.angle_beta   90.00
_cell.angle_gamma   90.00
#
_symmetry.space_group_name_H-M   'P 1'
#
loop_
_entity.id
_entity.type
_entity.pdbx_description
1 polymer ?
#
loop_
_entity_poly.entity_id
_entity_poly.type
_entity_poly.pdbx_seq_one_letter_code
_entity_poly.pdbx_strand_id
1 'polypeptide(L)'
;MGTFDVSILVIDDGLFEVKATSGDTHLGGEDFDNRLVDYCANEFKKVTKVDIKGNNRALRRLRTACERAKRTLSSSTATQIEVDSLAEGKDLSVKLTRAKFEELCIDQFRMCMKPVEDALNTAGMSKGDIDEVVLVGGSTRIPKVQELLSNFFGGKELNRSINPDEAVAYGAAVQAAVLSGADMGSNEI
;
A
#
# COMPACT_ATOMS: atom_id res chain seq x y z
N MET A 1 -10.08 6.28 3.90
CA MET A 1 -9.06 6.26 4.96
C MET A 1 -8.27 4.98 4.79
N GLY A 2 -6.94 5.07 4.67
CA GLY A 2 -6.05 3.92 4.69
C GLY A 2 -5.16 3.97 5.93
N THR A 3 -4.69 2.82 6.40
CA THR A 3 -3.72 2.72 7.49
C THR A 3 -2.44 2.08 6.98
N PHE A 4 -1.34 2.40 7.67
CA PHE A 4 -0.05 1.78 7.49
C PHE A 4 0.47 1.38 8.86
N ASP A 5 0.68 0.08 9.04
CA ASP A 5 1.04 -0.51 10.33
C ASP A 5 2.30 -1.34 10.17
N VAL A 6 3.18 -1.29 11.17
CA VAL A 6 4.44 -2.05 11.26
C VAL A 6 4.49 -2.71 12.62
N SER A 7 4.75 -4.02 12.63
CA SER A 7 5.00 -4.77 13.86
C SER A 7 6.30 -5.54 13.75
N ILE A 8 7.05 -5.58 14.85
CA ILE A 8 8.23 -6.42 15.02
C ILE A 8 7.84 -7.56 15.95
N LEU A 9 8.05 -8.78 15.48
CA LEU A 9 7.72 -9.99 16.21
C LEU A 9 8.97 -10.84 16.37
N VAL A 10 9.08 -11.50 17.52
CA VAL A 10 9.98 -12.63 17.72
C VAL A 10 9.14 -13.89 17.67
N ILE A 11 9.60 -14.85 16.87
CA ILE A 11 8.93 -16.15 16.69
C ILE A 11 9.92 -17.22 17.14
N ASP A 12 9.57 -17.96 18.19
CA ASP A 12 10.39 -19.04 18.75
C ASP A 12 9.49 -20.23 19.11
N ASP A 13 9.75 -21.39 18.51
CA ASP A 13 9.00 -22.65 18.71
C ASP A 13 7.47 -22.50 18.75
N GLY A 14 6.92 -21.71 17.82
CA GLY A 14 5.48 -21.44 17.72
C GLY A 14 4.93 -20.38 18.69
N LEU A 15 5.77 -19.80 19.55
CA LEU A 15 5.45 -18.63 20.34
C LEU A 15 5.63 -17.36 19.50
N PHE A 16 4.59 -16.52 19.45
CA PHE A 16 4.62 -15.22 18.78
C PHE A 16 4.62 -14.12 19.84
N GLU A 17 5.72 -13.38 19.94
CA GLU A 17 5.85 -12.24 20.86
C GLU A 17 5.98 -10.93 20.07
N VAL A 18 5.07 -9.99 20.29
CA VAL A 18 5.15 -8.64 19.70
C VAL A 18 6.11 -7.79 20.52
N LYS A 19 7.24 -7.38 19.92
CA LYS A 19 8.23 -6.50 20.55
C LYS A 19 7.86 -5.03 20.43
N ALA A 20 7.33 -4.63 19.28
CA ALA A 20 6.90 -3.26 19.03
C ALA A 20 5.86 -3.20 17.91
N THR A 21 5.00 -2.18 17.97
CA THR A 21 4.10 -1.79 16.89
C THR A 21 4.16 -0.28 16.70
N SER A 22 4.20 0.17 15.46
CA SER A 22 4.12 1.58 15.06
C SER A 22 3.28 1.71 13.80
N GLY A 23 2.77 2.89 13.49
CA GLY A 23 1.94 3.08 12.30
C GLY A 23 1.46 4.52 12.10
N ASP A 24 0.79 4.72 10.97
CA ASP A 24 0.09 5.95 10.60
C ASP A 24 -1.32 5.60 10.11
N THR A 25 -2.32 6.05 10.85
CA THR A 25 -3.75 5.78 10.57
C THR A 25 -4.32 6.64 9.45
N HIS A 26 -3.52 7.56 8.89
CA HIS A 26 -3.91 8.46 7.80
C HIS A 26 -3.00 8.32 6.58
N LEU A 27 -2.28 7.20 6.47
CA LEU A 27 -1.41 6.89 5.34
C LEU A 27 -1.76 5.52 4.77
N GLY A 28 -2.25 5.48 3.54
CA GLY A 28 -2.47 4.23 2.84
C GLY A 28 -2.75 4.39 1.35
N GLY A 29 -3.36 3.34 0.78
CA GLY A 29 -3.57 3.26 -0.67
C GLY A 29 -4.38 4.43 -1.25
N GLU A 30 -5.33 4.96 -0.49
CA GLU A 30 -6.19 6.06 -0.91
C GLU A 30 -5.44 7.40 -1.00
N ASP A 31 -4.38 7.59 -0.22
CA ASP A 31 -3.57 8.80 -0.25
C ASP A 31 -2.76 8.90 -1.55
N PHE A 32 -2.34 7.76 -2.08
CA PHE A 32 -1.75 7.67 -3.42
C PHE A 32 -2.81 7.92 -4.52
N ASP A 33 -4.04 7.42 -4.33
CA ASP A 33 -5.14 7.69 -5.26
C ASP A 33 -5.49 9.17 -5.28
N ASN A 34 -5.48 9.85 -4.12
CA ASN A 34 -5.69 11.29 -4.01
C ASN A 34 -4.70 12.09 -4.83
N ARG A 35 -3.39 11.75 -4.77
CA ARG A 35 -2.36 12.41 -5.60
C ARG A 35 -2.62 12.27 -7.09
N LEU A 36 -3.05 11.08 -7.52
CA LEU A 36 -3.41 10.83 -8.91
C LEU A 36 -4.67 11.59 -9.33
N VAL A 37 -5.68 11.65 -8.46
CA VAL A 37 -6.91 12.43 -8.70
C VAL A 37 -6.58 13.91 -8.86
N ASP A 38 -5.77 14.48 -7.98
CA ASP A 38 -5.38 15.89 -8.06
C ASP A 38 -4.58 16.18 -9.33
N TYR A 39 -3.62 15.31 -9.68
CA TYR A 39 -2.88 15.41 -10.92
C TYR A 39 -3.82 15.39 -12.14
N CYS A 40 -4.70 14.40 -12.24
CA CYS A 40 -5.62 14.25 -13.37
C CYS A 40 -6.66 15.37 -13.43
N ALA A 41 -7.17 15.85 -12.31
CA ALA A 41 -8.09 16.99 -12.25
C ALA A 41 -7.42 18.28 -12.76
N ASN A 42 -6.16 18.49 -12.41
CA ASN A 42 -5.38 19.62 -12.92
C ASN A 42 -5.11 19.48 -14.43
N GLU A 43 -4.76 18.29 -14.92
CA GLU A 43 -4.59 18.05 -16.37
C GLU A 43 -5.90 18.26 -17.14
N PHE A 44 -7.02 17.75 -16.61
CA PHE A 44 -8.35 18.01 -17.18
C PHE A 44 -8.60 19.51 -17.29
N LYS A 45 -8.43 20.26 -16.21
CA LYS A 45 -8.63 21.72 -16.18
C LYS A 45 -7.71 22.45 -17.16
N LYS A 46 -6.45 22.03 -17.31
CA LYS A 46 -5.50 22.64 -18.26
C LYS A 46 -6.00 22.53 -19.70
N VAL A 47 -6.49 21.35 -20.09
CA VAL A 47 -6.94 21.04 -21.46
C VAL A 47 -8.34 21.60 -21.73
N THR A 48 -9.28 21.38 -20.82
CA THR A 48 -10.70 21.64 -21.05
C THR A 48 -11.19 22.99 -20.53
N LYS A 49 -10.39 23.64 -19.68
CA LYS A 49 -10.72 24.84 -18.89
C LYS A 49 -11.85 24.64 -17.86
N VAL A 50 -12.26 23.40 -17.59
CA VAL A 50 -13.32 23.06 -16.63
C VAL A 50 -12.71 22.62 -15.31
N ASP A 51 -13.17 23.20 -14.20
CA ASP A 51 -12.75 22.80 -12.85
C ASP A 51 -13.77 21.81 -12.25
N ILE A 52 -13.28 20.63 -11.87
CA ILE A 52 -14.11 19.54 -11.31
C ILE A 52 -13.99 19.43 -9.79
N LYS A 53 -13.23 20.29 -9.11
CA LYS A 53 -13.01 20.19 -7.65
C LYS A 53 -14.30 20.28 -6.82
N GLY A 54 -15.32 20.99 -7.32
CA GLY A 54 -16.65 21.05 -6.69
C GLY A 54 -17.62 19.95 -7.16
N ASN A 55 -17.23 19.12 -8.14
CA ASN A 55 -18.11 18.12 -8.73
C ASN A 55 -17.84 16.74 -8.14
N ASN A 56 -18.53 16.42 -7.04
CA ASN A 56 -18.39 15.15 -6.32
C ASN A 56 -18.61 13.92 -7.22
N ARG A 57 -19.52 14.01 -8.20
CA ARG A 57 -19.78 12.91 -9.14
C ARG A 57 -18.58 12.67 -10.05
N ALA A 58 -18.01 13.74 -10.62
CA ALA A 58 -16.82 13.65 -11.47
C ALA A 58 -15.62 13.12 -10.66
N LEU A 59 -15.38 13.67 -9.46
CA LEU A 59 -14.28 13.25 -8.59
C LEU A 59 -14.38 11.77 -8.19
N ARG A 60 -15.58 11.27 -7.89
CA ARG A 60 -15.77 9.84 -7.58
C ARG A 60 -15.40 8.95 -8.76
N ARG A 61 -15.84 9.30 -9.97
CA ARG A 61 -15.51 8.54 -11.19
C ARG A 61 -14.01 8.57 -11.49
N LEU A 62 -13.40 9.75 -11.34
CA LEU A 62 -11.97 9.93 -11.52
C LEU A 62 -11.16 9.11 -10.51
N ARG A 63 -11.58 9.08 -9.25
CA ARG A 63 -10.96 8.26 -8.20
C ARG A 63 -10.94 6.78 -8.54
N THR A 64 -12.06 6.22 -9.00
CA THR A 64 -12.12 4.82 -9.44
C THR A 64 -11.16 4.53 -10.60
N ALA A 65 -11.03 5.47 -11.56
CA ALA A 65 -10.07 5.32 -12.66
C ALA A 65 -8.62 5.40 -12.18
N CYS A 66 -8.31 6.31 -11.24
CA CYS A 66 -6.99 6.47 -10.65
C CYS A 66 -6.57 5.25 -9.82
N GLU A 67 -7.47 4.68 -9.02
CA GLU A 67 -7.22 3.45 -8.25
C GLU A 67 -6.86 2.28 -9.17
N ARG A 68 -7.62 2.10 -10.26
CA ARG A 68 -7.33 1.09 -11.28
C ARG A 68 -5.96 1.31 -11.91
N ALA A 69 -5.65 2.56 -12.29
CA ALA A 69 -4.37 2.90 -12.86
C ALA A 69 -3.20 2.65 -11.89
N LYS A 70 -3.35 2.99 -10.61
CA LYS A 70 -2.37 2.67 -9.56
C LYS A 70 -2.10 1.17 -9.49
N ARG A 71 -3.16 0.35 -9.44
CA ARG A 71 -3.03 -1.12 -9.45
C ARG A 71 -2.29 -1.63 -10.68
N THR A 72 -2.62 -1.11 -11.88
CA THR A 72 -1.93 -1.45 -13.12
C THR A 72 -0.45 -1.05 -13.07
N LEU A 73 -0.12 0.11 -12.51
CA LEU A 73 1.27 0.58 -12.39
C LEU A 73 2.12 -0.24 -11.40
N SER A 74 1.49 -0.97 -10.49
CA SER A 74 2.20 -1.94 -9.64
C SER A 74 2.79 -3.11 -10.42
N SER A 75 2.23 -3.46 -11.58
CA SER A 75 2.74 -4.54 -12.45
C SER A 75 3.29 -4.05 -13.79
N SER A 76 2.81 -2.91 -14.30
CA SER A 76 3.16 -2.34 -15.60
C SER A 76 3.92 -1.01 -15.45
N THR A 77 4.72 -0.65 -16.45
CA THR A 77 5.53 0.59 -16.42
C THR A 77 4.75 1.84 -16.86
N ALA A 78 3.60 1.66 -17.50
CA ALA A 78 2.71 2.72 -17.93
C ALA A 78 1.25 2.25 -18.01
N THR A 79 0.32 3.20 -18.02
CA THR A 79 -1.12 2.99 -18.20
C THR A 79 -1.77 4.25 -18.79
N GLN A 80 -3.03 4.13 -19.17
CA GLN A 80 -3.86 5.24 -19.65
C GLN A 80 -5.09 5.38 -18.75
N ILE A 81 -5.30 6.58 -18.22
CA ILE A 81 -6.46 6.93 -17.38
C ILE A 81 -7.49 7.59 -18.29
N GLU A 82 -8.64 6.93 -18.45
CA GLU A 82 -9.72 7.40 -19.31
C GLU A 82 -11.04 7.46 -18.55
N VAL A 83 -11.75 8.58 -18.72
CA VAL A 83 -13.11 8.75 -18.19
C VAL A 83 -13.95 9.54 -19.19
N ASP A 84 -14.90 8.86 -19.82
CA ASP A 84 -15.83 9.47 -20.78
C ASP A 84 -16.76 10.47 -20.09
N SER A 85 -17.00 11.62 -20.72
CA SER A 85 -17.89 12.67 -20.24
C SER A 85 -17.68 12.95 -18.75
N LEU A 86 -16.43 13.18 -18.36
CA LEU A 86 -16.05 13.38 -16.96
C LEU A 86 -16.78 14.59 -16.38
N ALA A 87 -16.79 15.71 -17.12
CA ALA A 87 -17.59 16.89 -16.82
C ALA A 87 -17.93 17.67 -18.10
N GLU A 88 -19.13 18.26 -18.15
CA GLU A 88 -19.59 19.11 -19.26
C GLU A 88 -19.47 18.47 -20.66
N GLY A 89 -19.67 17.15 -20.75
CA GLY A 89 -19.55 16.43 -22.02
C GLY A 89 -18.12 16.24 -22.52
N LYS A 90 -17.11 16.59 -21.71
CA LYS A 90 -15.69 16.47 -22.06
C LYS A 90 -15.06 15.25 -21.39
N ASP A 91 -14.27 14.53 -22.17
CA ASP A 91 -13.58 13.32 -21.73
C ASP A 91 -12.25 13.65 -21.06
N LEU A 92 -11.79 12.75 -20.19
CA LEU A 92 -10.43 12.72 -19.70
C LEU A 92 -9.67 11.60 -20.39
N SER A 93 -8.47 11.89 -20.90
CA SER A 93 -7.50 10.88 -21.32
C SER A 93 -6.10 11.34 -20.93
N VAL A 94 -5.45 10.61 -20.01
CA VAL A 94 -4.13 10.94 -19.47
C VAL A 94 -3.24 9.70 -19.53
N LYS A 95 -2.10 9.79 -20.22
CA LYS A 95 -1.06 8.77 -20.16
C LYS A 95 -0.23 8.95 -18.90
N LEU A 96 -0.06 7.89 -18.13
CA LEU A 96 0.67 7.92 -16.86
C LEU A 96 1.72 6.82 -16.84
N THR A 97 2.96 7.18 -16.51
CA THR A 97 4.05 6.23 -16.31
C THR A 97 4.24 5.93 -14.83
N ARG A 98 4.82 4.76 -14.51
CA ARG A 98 5.19 4.40 -13.14
C ARG A 98 6.14 5.43 -12.55
N ALA A 99 7.14 5.86 -13.32
CA ALA A 99 8.08 6.90 -12.88
C ALA A 99 7.36 8.21 -12.49
N LYS A 100 6.33 8.62 -13.25
CA LYS A 100 5.57 9.82 -12.90
C LYS A 100 4.71 9.62 -11.65
N PHE A 101 4.07 8.47 -11.52
CA PHE A 101 3.34 8.12 -10.29
C PHE A 101 4.28 8.14 -9.08
N GLU A 102 5.48 7.57 -9.20
CA GLU A 102 6.46 7.56 -8.12
C GLU A 102 6.96 8.95 -7.75
N GLU A 103 7.17 9.82 -8.74
CA GLU A 103 7.50 11.23 -8.52
C GLU A 103 6.40 11.97 -7.75
N LEU A 104 5.12 11.76 -8.09
CA LEU A 104 3.98 12.42 -7.46
C LEU A 104 3.76 12.03 -5.98
N CYS A 105 4.23 10.84 -5.61
CA CYS A 105 3.98 10.21 -4.31
C CYS A 105 5.27 10.01 -3.48
N ILE A 106 6.42 10.53 -3.94
CA ILE A 106 7.72 10.22 -3.31
C ILE A 106 7.79 10.65 -1.84
N ASP A 107 7.14 11.75 -1.49
CA ASP A 107 7.05 12.24 -0.12
C ASP A 107 6.24 11.28 0.76
N GLN A 108 5.10 10.81 0.28
CA GLN A 108 4.26 9.83 0.99
C GLN A 108 4.97 8.48 1.15
N PHE A 109 5.71 8.02 0.13
CA PHE A 109 6.50 6.79 0.25
C PHE A 109 7.62 6.89 1.27
N ARG A 110 8.27 8.06 1.39
CA ARG A 110 9.27 8.31 2.44
C ARG A 110 8.65 8.33 3.82
N MET A 111 7.43 8.86 3.97
CA MET A 111 6.70 8.84 5.24
C MET A 111 6.46 7.41 5.74
N CYS A 112 6.30 6.43 4.85
CA CYS A 112 6.18 5.01 5.23
C CYS A 112 7.41 4.48 5.98
N MET A 113 8.60 5.10 5.85
CA MET A 113 9.81 4.60 6.52
C MET A 113 9.89 4.99 7.98
N LYS A 114 9.21 6.09 8.37
CA LYS A 114 9.24 6.56 9.75
C LYS A 114 8.66 5.52 10.73
N PRO A 115 7.48 4.91 10.50
CA PRO A 115 6.98 3.86 11.40
C PRO A 115 7.88 2.62 11.46
N VAL A 116 8.63 2.31 10.40
CA VAL A 116 9.62 1.22 10.41
C VAL A 116 10.79 1.55 11.35
N GLU A 117 11.33 2.76 11.26
CA GLU A 117 12.38 3.25 12.17
C GLU A 117 11.89 3.29 13.62
N ASP A 118 10.69 3.84 13.85
CA ASP A 118 10.10 3.96 15.19
C ASP A 118 9.85 2.57 15.82
N ALA A 119 9.40 1.59 15.02
CA ALA A 119 9.21 0.21 15.49
C ALA A 119 10.55 -0.43 15.91
N LEU A 120 11.61 -0.29 15.11
CA LEU A 120 12.94 -0.81 15.43
C LEU A 120 13.49 -0.19 16.71
N ASN A 121 13.39 1.14 16.83
CA ASN A 121 13.84 1.87 18.01
C ASN A 121 13.09 1.42 19.27
N THR A 122 11.77 1.23 19.17
CA THR A 122 10.93 0.77 20.29
C THR A 122 11.25 -0.67 20.69
N ALA A 123 11.55 -1.53 19.72
CA ALA A 123 11.99 -2.90 19.97
C ALA A 123 13.43 -2.99 20.49
N GLY A 124 14.21 -1.90 20.43
CA GLY A 124 15.64 -1.91 20.76
C GLY A 124 16.47 -2.75 19.81
N MET A 125 16.03 -2.89 18.55
CA MET A 125 16.65 -3.74 17.53
C MET A 125 17.27 -2.90 16.42
N SER A 126 18.38 -3.37 15.88
CA SER A 126 19.00 -2.82 14.68
C SER A 126 18.39 -3.46 13.43
N LYS A 127 18.67 -2.84 12.28
CA LYS A 127 18.26 -3.38 10.96
C LYS A 127 18.82 -4.78 10.69
N GLY A 128 19.99 -5.10 11.26
CA GLY A 128 20.65 -6.39 11.07
C GLY A 128 20.03 -7.52 11.89
N ASP A 129 19.25 -7.18 12.93
CA ASP A 129 18.60 -8.15 13.81
C ASP A 129 17.25 -8.65 13.24
N ILE A 130 16.78 -8.08 12.14
CA ILE A 130 15.56 -8.52 11.46
C ILE A 130 15.92 -9.65 10.51
N ASP A 131 15.37 -10.85 10.70
CA ASP A 131 15.61 -12.00 9.83
C ASP A 131 14.81 -11.93 8.52
N GLU A 132 13.53 -11.63 8.62
CA GLU A 132 12.56 -11.66 7.52
C GLU A 132 11.71 -10.39 7.50
N VAL A 133 11.39 -9.89 6.30
CA VAL A 133 10.47 -8.75 6.12
C VAL A 133 9.25 -9.23 5.35
N VAL A 134 8.14 -9.42 6.07
CA VAL A 134 6.88 -9.90 5.50
C VAL A 134 6.02 -8.71 5.07
N LEU A 135 5.50 -8.77 3.84
CA LEU A 135 4.65 -7.73 3.27
C LEU A 135 3.16 -8.11 3.36
N VAL A 136 2.35 -7.27 4.00
CA VAL A 136 0.91 -7.47 4.14
C VAL A 136 0.15 -6.21 3.69
N GLY A 137 -0.99 -6.41 3.02
CA GLY A 137 -1.84 -5.36 2.47
C GLY A 137 -1.51 -4.98 1.03
N GLY A 138 -2.54 -4.71 0.22
CA GLY A 138 -2.41 -4.54 -1.23
C GLY A 138 -1.50 -3.39 -1.70
N SER A 139 -1.31 -2.34 -0.91
CA SER A 139 -0.42 -1.22 -1.27
C SER A 139 1.07 -1.60 -1.19
N THR A 140 1.43 -2.69 -0.50
CA THR A 140 2.80 -3.23 -0.51
C THR A 140 3.21 -3.79 -1.87
N ARG A 141 2.26 -3.99 -2.80
CA ARG A 141 2.53 -4.39 -4.19
C ARG A 141 3.18 -3.28 -5.02
N ILE A 142 3.22 -2.03 -4.52
CA ILE A 142 3.86 -0.91 -5.20
C ILE A 142 5.38 -1.13 -5.22
N PRO A 143 6.03 -1.20 -6.41
CA PRO A 143 7.46 -1.48 -6.51
C PRO A 143 8.35 -0.52 -5.72
N LYS A 144 8.03 0.79 -5.73
CA LYS A 144 8.81 1.78 -4.99
C LYS A 144 8.79 1.56 -3.47
N VAL A 145 7.67 1.10 -2.90
CA VAL A 145 7.59 0.80 -1.46
C VAL A 145 8.51 -0.37 -1.12
N GLN A 146 8.49 -1.42 -1.95
CA GLN A 146 9.37 -2.58 -1.79
C GLN A 146 10.84 -2.22 -1.94
N GLU A 147 11.18 -1.41 -2.94
CA GLU A 147 12.54 -0.92 -3.14
C GLU A 147 13.05 -0.13 -1.93
N LEU A 148 12.24 0.78 -1.38
CA LEU A 148 12.60 1.55 -0.19
C LEU A 148 12.81 0.66 1.03
N LEU A 149 11.92 -0.32 1.26
CA LEU A 149 12.06 -1.28 2.36
C LEU A 149 13.31 -2.14 2.20
N SER A 150 13.54 -2.72 1.02
CA SER A 150 14.72 -3.55 0.76
C SER A 150 16.00 -2.74 0.96
N ASN A 151 16.09 -1.54 0.41
CA ASN A 151 17.22 -0.63 0.61
C ASN A 151 17.40 -0.26 2.09
N PHE A 152 16.30 -0.02 2.81
CA PHE A 152 16.34 0.30 4.24
C PHE A 152 16.98 -0.83 5.05
N PHE A 153 16.71 -2.09 4.70
CA PHE A 153 17.31 -3.30 5.29
C PHE A 153 18.55 -3.81 4.53
N GLY A 154 19.28 -2.93 3.84
CA GLY A 154 20.58 -3.26 3.25
C GLY A 154 20.52 -4.16 2.00
N GLY A 155 19.45 -4.06 1.22
CA GLY A 155 19.22 -4.89 0.03
C GLY A 155 18.63 -6.27 0.32
N LYS A 156 18.11 -6.48 1.55
CA LYS A 156 17.44 -7.72 1.94
C LYS A 156 16.28 -8.05 0.99
N GLU A 157 16.17 -9.32 0.61
CA GLU A 157 15.03 -9.83 -0.14
C GLU A 157 13.77 -9.80 0.74
N LEU A 158 12.68 -9.27 0.20
CA LEU A 158 11.41 -9.17 0.93
C LEU A 158 10.61 -10.46 0.76
N ASN A 159 10.03 -10.93 1.85
CA ASN A 159 9.28 -12.17 1.86
C ASN A 159 7.93 -12.00 1.16
N ARG A 160 7.71 -12.83 0.14
CA ARG A 160 6.50 -12.85 -0.71
C ARG A 160 5.78 -14.20 -0.69
N SER A 161 6.13 -15.08 0.26
CA SER A 161 5.50 -16.41 0.35
C SER A 161 4.04 -16.34 0.80
N ILE A 162 3.64 -15.22 1.41
CA ILE A 162 2.30 -15.00 1.94
C ILE A 162 1.50 -14.11 0.99
N ASN A 163 0.24 -14.46 0.75
CA ASN A 163 -0.68 -13.60 0.03
C ASN A 163 -1.04 -12.36 0.88
N PRO A 164 -0.64 -11.14 0.48
CA PRO A 164 -0.80 -9.95 1.31
C PRO A 164 -2.26 -9.56 1.56
N ASP A 165 -3.20 -10.03 0.73
CA ASP A 165 -4.63 -9.71 0.87
C ASP A 165 -5.36 -10.69 1.81
N GLU A 166 -4.78 -11.85 2.09
CA GLU A 166 -5.41 -12.93 2.88
C GLU A 166 -4.73 -13.18 4.22
N ALA A 167 -3.45 -12.77 4.38
CA ALA A 167 -2.63 -13.02 5.56
C ALA A 167 -3.34 -12.70 6.89
N VAL A 168 -3.97 -11.52 6.97
CA VAL A 168 -4.67 -11.05 8.18
C VAL A 168 -5.88 -11.92 8.50
N ALA A 169 -6.71 -12.22 7.48
CA ALA A 169 -7.90 -13.04 7.66
C ALA A 169 -7.54 -14.49 8.05
N TYR A 170 -6.48 -15.02 7.45
CA TYR A 170 -5.96 -16.35 7.78
C TYR A 170 -5.49 -16.42 9.24
N GLY A 171 -4.67 -15.47 9.68
CA GLY A 171 -4.20 -15.42 11.07
C GLY A 171 -5.35 -15.29 12.08
N ALA A 172 -6.36 -14.47 11.76
CA ALA A 172 -7.56 -14.36 12.59
C ALA A 172 -8.36 -15.67 12.69
N ALA A 173 -8.48 -16.42 11.57
CA ALA A 173 -9.17 -17.70 11.54
C ALA A 173 -8.44 -18.78 12.37
N VAL A 174 -7.11 -18.85 12.26
CA VAL A 174 -6.29 -19.77 13.08
C VAL A 174 -6.46 -19.45 14.57
N GLN A 175 -6.38 -18.17 14.95
CA GLN A 175 -6.56 -17.77 16.34
C GLN A 175 -7.97 -18.08 16.86
N ALA A 176 -9.01 -17.91 16.03
CA ALA A 176 -10.37 -18.27 16.39
C ALA A 176 -10.54 -19.79 16.58
N ALA A 177 -9.92 -20.61 15.73
CA ALA A 177 -9.92 -22.06 15.87
C ALA A 177 -9.30 -22.50 17.21
N VAL A 178 -8.12 -21.96 17.55
CA VAL A 178 -7.45 -22.22 18.83
C VAL A 178 -8.34 -21.84 20.03
N LEU A 179 -8.96 -20.65 19.99
CA LEU A 179 -9.83 -20.17 21.08
C LEU A 179 -11.14 -20.98 21.21
N SER A 180 -11.61 -21.59 20.13
CA SER A 180 -12.83 -22.42 20.13
C SER A 180 -12.59 -23.87 20.55
N GLY A 181 -11.34 -24.26 20.82
CA GLY A 181 -10.98 -25.63 21.19
C GLY A 181 -11.14 -26.63 20.05
N ALA A 182 -11.20 -26.15 18.80
CA ALA A 182 -11.08 -27.02 17.64
C ALA A 182 -9.62 -27.47 17.54
N ASP A 183 -9.33 -28.70 17.98
CA ASP A 183 -8.04 -29.34 17.72
C ASP A 183 -7.81 -29.31 16.20
N MET A 184 -6.84 -28.53 15.74
CA MET A 184 -6.23 -28.74 14.43
C MET A 184 -5.35 -29.98 14.55
N GLY A 185 -6.01 -31.14 14.55
CA GLY A 185 -5.37 -32.43 14.49
C GLY A 185 -4.34 -32.43 13.36
N SER A 186 -3.10 -32.78 13.73
CA SER A 186 -2.00 -33.08 12.83
C SER A 186 -2.46 -33.68 11.50
N ASN A 187 -2.25 -32.98 10.39
CA ASN A 187 -2.02 -33.63 9.09
C ASN A 187 -1.35 -32.68 8.10
N GLU A 188 -0.11 -33.05 7.80
CA GLU A 188 0.58 -33.01 6.50
C GLU A 188 0.78 -31.64 5.81
N ILE A 189 2.00 -31.12 5.98
CA ILE A 189 2.73 -30.40 4.93
C ILE A 189 3.35 -31.44 4.00
#